data_AF-J2ZQI6-F1
#
_entry.id   AF-J2ZQI6-F1
#
_cell.length_a   1.000
_cell.length_b   1.000
_cell.length_c   1.000
_cell.angle_alpha   90.00
_cell.angle_beta   90.00
_cell.angle_gamma   90.00
#
_symmetry.space_group_name_H-M   'P 1'
#
loop_
_entity.id
_entity.type
_entity.pdbx_description
1 polymer ?
#
loop_
_entity_poly.entity_id
_entity_poly.type
_entity_poly.pdbx_seq_one_letter_code
_entity_poly.pdbx_strand_id
1 'polypeptide(L)'
;MNKDEFLTELEDIVYDSLFIGAHKDDLNKEISANMWSISLSMQLASQFTVSDFMNFFHKVIENRQQQILKSNSDHGMLLYVWFDWQASQLRFNLISQIHERLPFRGEIEILDAPLLFRGSIFI
;
A
#
# COMPACT_ATOMS: atom_id res chain seq x y z
N MET A 1 8.76 22.47 -2.88
CA MET A 1 7.69 21.48 -3.07
C MET A 1 6.47 21.90 -2.28
N ASN A 2 5.39 22.21 -2.96
CA ASN A 2 4.07 22.45 -2.37
C ASN A 2 3.20 21.18 -2.41
N LYS A 3 1.99 21.22 -1.85
CA LYS A 3 1.07 20.08 -1.81
C LYS A 3 0.72 19.51 -3.18
N ASP A 4 0.42 20.36 -4.16
CA ASP A 4 -0.04 19.93 -5.49
C ASP A 4 1.11 19.29 -6.28
N GLU A 5 2.32 19.86 -6.19
CA GLU A 5 3.55 19.26 -6.74
C GLU A 5 3.77 17.86 -6.16
N PHE A 6 3.65 17.71 -4.84
CA PHE A 6 3.82 16.41 -4.20
C PHE A 6 2.74 15.41 -4.58
N LEU A 7 1.47 15.83 -4.66
CA LEU A 7 0.39 14.97 -5.12
C LEU A 7 0.61 14.48 -6.56
N THR A 8 1.23 15.31 -7.39
CA THR A 8 1.63 14.93 -8.75
C THR A 8 2.72 13.86 -8.73
N GLU A 9 3.75 14.03 -7.89
CA GLU A 9 4.80 12.99 -7.72
C GLU A 9 4.21 11.66 -7.21
N LEU A 10 3.19 11.71 -6.35
CA LEU A 10 2.50 10.52 -5.87
C LEU A 10 1.72 9.78 -6.97
N GLU A 11 1.43 10.41 -8.11
CA GLU A 11 0.77 9.73 -9.23
C GLU A 11 1.64 8.60 -9.81
N ASP A 12 2.96 8.72 -9.77
CA ASP A 12 3.88 7.65 -10.17
C ASP A 12 3.60 6.38 -9.37
N ILE A 13 3.41 6.53 -8.05
CA ILE A 13 3.04 5.42 -7.18
C ILE A 13 1.62 4.92 -7.48
N VAL A 14 0.66 5.80 -7.77
CA VAL A 14 -0.71 5.40 -8.13
C VAL A 14 -0.74 4.50 -9.36
N TYR A 15 0.05 4.82 -10.38
CA TYR A 15 0.03 4.09 -11.66
C TYR A 15 1.11 3.01 -11.78
N ASP A 16 1.96 2.85 -10.76
CA ASP A 16 3.03 1.86 -10.78
C ASP A 16 2.50 0.43 -10.99
N SER A 17 3.33 -0.40 -11.62
CA SER A 17 2.98 -1.79 -11.93
C SER A 17 3.06 -2.65 -10.68
N LEU A 18 2.08 -3.55 -10.55
CA LEU A 18 1.99 -4.52 -9.47
C LEU A 18 2.62 -5.83 -9.92
N PHE A 19 3.59 -6.33 -9.16
CA PHE A 19 4.09 -7.68 -9.34
C PHE A 19 3.18 -8.67 -8.60
N ILE A 20 2.63 -9.65 -9.32
CA ILE A 20 1.78 -10.70 -8.77
C ILE A 20 2.50 -12.03 -8.97
N GLY A 21 2.96 -12.62 -7.88
CA GLY A 21 3.61 -13.93 -7.90
C GLY A 21 2.61 -15.04 -8.20
N ALA A 22 3.09 -16.13 -8.82
CA ALA A 22 2.27 -17.31 -9.10
C ALA A 22 2.54 -18.45 -8.11
N HIS A 23 3.61 -18.34 -7.32
CA HIS A 23 4.09 -19.40 -6.44
C HIS A 23 4.42 -18.88 -5.05
N LYS A 24 4.36 -19.77 -4.05
CA LYS A 24 4.70 -19.44 -2.66
C LYS A 24 6.12 -18.87 -2.49
N ASP A 25 7.05 -19.25 -3.37
CA ASP A 25 8.44 -18.80 -3.36
C ASP A 25 8.63 -17.36 -3.88
N ASP A 26 7.60 -16.76 -4.48
CA ASP A 26 7.65 -15.38 -4.98
C ASP A 26 7.47 -14.33 -3.88
N LEU A 27 7.22 -14.74 -2.62
CA LEU A 27 6.97 -13.82 -1.49
C LEU A 27 8.01 -12.70 -1.39
N ASN A 28 9.30 -13.05 -1.41
CA ASN A 28 10.36 -12.04 -1.28
C ASN A 28 10.40 -11.08 -2.47
N LYS A 29 10.04 -11.56 -3.67
CA LYS A 29 9.94 -10.72 -4.85
C LYS A 29 8.76 -9.78 -4.74
N GLU A 30 7.58 -10.27 -4.35
CA GLU A 30 6.40 -9.43 -4.09
C GLU A 30 6.72 -8.36 -3.06
N ILE A 31 7.33 -8.72 -1.92
CA ILE A 31 7.72 -7.74 -0.90
C ILE A 31 8.62 -6.66 -1.51
N SER A 32 9.63 -7.03 -2.29
CA SER A 32 10.58 -6.06 -2.84
C SER A 32 10.00 -5.20 -3.96
N ALA A 33 9.19 -5.78 -4.84
CA ALA A 33 8.65 -5.13 -6.03
C ALA A 33 7.41 -4.28 -5.72
N ASN A 34 6.66 -4.66 -4.69
CA ASN A 34 5.43 -3.97 -4.30
C ASN A 34 5.62 -3.14 -3.02
N MET A 35 6.85 -2.68 -2.74
CA MET A 35 7.13 -1.79 -1.60
C MET A 35 7.14 -0.35 -2.05
N TRP A 36 6.24 0.44 -1.48
CA TRP A 36 6.20 1.88 -1.70
C TRP A 36 6.36 2.63 -0.38
N SER A 37 6.91 3.83 -0.48
CA SER A 37 7.14 4.70 0.68
C SER A 37 6.84 6.15 0.32
N ILE A 38 6.18 6.85 1.23
CA ILE A 38 5.88 8.26 1.16
C ILE A 38 6.65 8.95 2.27
N SER A 39 7.49 9.92 1.89
CA SER A 39 8.25 10.75 2.82
C SER A 39 7.71 12.16 2.78
N LEU A 40 7.33 12.71 3.94
CA LEU A 40 6.83 14.08 4.05
C LEU A 40 7.77 14.87 4.95
N SER A 41 8.15 16.07 4.52
CA SER A 41 8.71 17.03 5.48
C SER A 41 7.60 17.49 6.44
N MET A 42 7.96 17.90 7.64
CA MET A 42 6.99 18.41 8.63
C MET A 42 6.18 19.60 8.10
N GLN A 43 6.80 20.44 7.28
CA GLN A 43 6.19 21.61 6.63
C GLN A 43 5.17 21.21 5.56
N LEU A 44 5.38 20.08 4.88
CA LEU A 44 4.44 19.55 3.91
C LEU A 44 3.31 18.80 4.60
N ALA A 45 3.63 17.97 5.60
CA ALA A 45 2.65 17.20 6.37
C ALA A 45 1.56 18.09 6.99
N SER A 46 1.90 19.30 7.44
CA SER A 46 0.92 20.26 7.99
C SER A 46 -0.08 20.80 6.96
N GLN A 47 0.15 20.61 5.67
CA GLN A 47 -0.75 20.98 4.57
C GLN A 47 -1.69 19.84 4.16
N PHE A 48 -1.44 18.63 4.65
CA PHE A 48 -2.23 17.44 4.36
C PHE A 48 -3.29 17.18 5.43
N THR A 49 -4.43 16.71 4.97
CA THR A 49 -5.50 16.17 5.80
C THR A 49 -5.53 14.65 5.68
N VAL A 50 -6.21 13.99 6.60
CA VAL A 50 -6.49 12.54 6.50
C VAL A 50 -7.23 12.23 5.18
N SER A 51 -8.15 13.10 4.76
CA SER A 51 -8.91 12.90 3.51
C SER A 51 -8.02 12.90 2.27
N ASP A 52 -6.93 13.66 2.25
CA ASP A 52 -5.99 13.68 1.13
C ASP A 52 -5.32 12.30 0.98
N PHE A 53 -4.88 11.71 2.09
CA PHE A 53 -4.32 10.36 2.10
C PHE A 53 -5.35 9.29 1.74
N MET A 54 -6.58 9.40 2.25
CA MET A 54 -7.65 8.46 1.87
C MET A 54 -7.92 8.51 0.37
N ASN A 55 -7.98 9.70 -0.23
CA ASN A 55 -8.16 9.85 -1.67
C ASN A 55 -6.98 9.27 -2.47
N PHE A 56 -5.75 9.48 -2.00
CA PHE A 56 -4.56 8.84 -2.58
C PHE A 56 -4.65 7.32 -2.52
N PHE A 57 -4.94 6.73 -1.35
CA PHE A 57 -5.04 5.28 -1.20
C PHE A 57 -6.21 4.68 -1.99
N HIS A 58 -7.34 5.38 -2.11
CA HIS A 58 -8.43 4.94 -2.99
C HIS A 58 -7.95 4.81 -4.44
N LYS A 59 -7.23 5.80 -4.98
CA LYS A 59 -6.67 5.72 -6.34
C LYS A 59 -5.69 4.56 -6.50
N VAL A 60 -4.80 4.35 -5.52
CA VAL A 60 -3.88 3.20 -5.51
C VAL A 60 -4.68 1.90 -5.53
N ILE A 61 -5.64 1.73 -4.63
CA ILE A 61 -6.45 0.51 -4.51
C ILE A 61 -7.23 0.24 -5.81
N GLU A 62 -7.89 1.26 -6.36
CA GLU A 62 -8.63 1.12 -7.62
C GLU A 62 -7.70 0.66 -8.75
N ASN A 63 -6.55 1.31 -8.90
CA ASN A 63 -5.57 0.92 -9.92
C ASN A 63 -5.08 -0.53 -9.73
N ARG A 64 -4.69 -0.90 -8.49
CA ARG A 64 -4.20 -2.25 -8.18
C ARG A 64 -5.28 -3.31 -8.38
N GLN A 65 -6.53 -3.02 -8.04
CA GLN A 65 -7.66 -3.90 -8.33
C GLN A 65 -7.80 -4.14 -9.83
N GLN A 66 -7.67 -3.11 -10.67
CA GLN A 66 -7.70 -3.29 -12.13
C GLN A 66 -6.54 -4.16 -12.64
N GLN A 67 -5.35 -4.03 -12.06
CA GLN A 67 -4.20 -4.88 -12.41
C GLN A 67 -4.44 -6.34 -12.03
N ILE A 68 -4.97 -6.59 -10.82
CA ILE A 68 -5.30 -7.93 -10.33
C ILE A 68 -6.38 -8.57 -11.22
N LEU A 69 -7.47 -7.84 -11.53
CA LEU A 69 -8.56 -8.34 -12.37
C LEU A 69 -8.13 -8.69 -13.80
N LYS A 70 -7.09 -8.03 -14.31
CA LYS A 70 -6.49 -8.30 -15.63
C LYS A 70 -5.43 -9.38 -15.59
N SER A 71 -4.98 -9.77 -14.41
CA SER A 71 -4.01 -10.85 -14.23
C SER A 71 -4.69 -12.22 -14.33
N ASN A 72 -3.91 -13.27 -14.55
CA ASN A 72 -4.40 -14.65 -14.49
C ASN A 72 -4.33 -15.24 -13.06
N SER A 73 -4.22 -14.39 -12.04
CA SER A 73 -4.16 -14.84 -10.65
C SER A 73 -5.54 -15.27 -10.15
N ASP A 74 -5.58 -16.35 -9.39
CA ASP A 74 -6.77 -16.90 -8.73
C ASP A 74 -6.89 -16.47 -7.25
N HIS A 75 -5.99 -15.61 -6.78
CA HIS A 75 -5.91 -15.19 -5.38
C HIS A 75 -6.01 -13.68 -5.21
N GLY A 76 -6.56 -13.27 -4.06
CA GLY A 76 -6.54 -11.87 -3.65
C GLY A 76 -5.15 -11.42 -3.19
N MET A 77 -5.00 -10.11 -3.00
CA MET A 77 -3.85 -9.51 -2.32
C MET A 77 -4.31 -8.72 -1.10
N LEU A 78 -3.42 -8.59 -0.12
CA LEU A 78 -3.62 -7.79 1.08
C LEU A 78 -2.74 -6.54 0.99
N LEU A 79 -3.36 -5.39 1.21
CA LEU A 79 -2.67 -4.11 1.38
C LEU A 79 -2.26 -3.95 2.84
N TYR A 80 -0.97 -3.80 3.07
CA TYR A 80 -0.38 -3.44 4.36
C TYR A 80 0.06 -2.00 4.29
N VAL A 81 -0.32 -1.18 5.27
CA VAL A 81 0.14 0.20 5.43
C VAL A 81 0.66 0.32 6.85
N TRP A 82 1.79 0.99 7.07
CA TRP A 82 2.34 1.25 8.40
C TRP A 82 3.25 2.48 8.37
N PHE A 83 3.47 3.10 9.53
CA PHE A 83 4.43 4.19 9.66
C PHE A 83 5.78 3.69 10.19
N ASP A 84 6.83 3.81 9.38
CA ASP A 84 8.21 3.57 9.79
C ASP A 84 8.74 4.83 10.47
N TRP A 85 8.71 4.85 11.80
CA TRP A 85 9.16 5.98 12.61
C TRP A 85 10.67 6.25 12.48
N GLN A 86 11.49 5.22 12.22
CA GLN A 86 12.94 5.37 12.09
C GLN A 86 13.29 6.09 10.79
N ALA A 87 12.57 5.77 9.71
CA ALA A 87 12.71 6.43 8.43
C ALA A 87 11.86 7.72 8.32
N SER A 88 10.90 7.93 9.24
CA SER A 88 9.85 8.95 9.13
C SER A 88 9.06 8.84 7.81
N GLN A 89 8.67 7.62 7.47
CA GLN A 89 7.99 7.29 6.21
C GLN A 89 6.69 6.55 6.45
N LEU A 90 5.65 6.92 5.71
CA LEU A 90 4.49 6.04 5.55
C LEU A 90 4.83 5.01 4.49
N ARG A 91 4.84 3.74 4.87
CA ARG A 91 5.15 2.63 3.96
C ARG A 91 3.92 1.79 3.72
N PHE A 92 3.89 1.17 2.56
CA PHE A 92 2.86 0.20 2.25
C PHE A 92 3.33 -0.85 1.26
N ASN A 93 2.68 -2.01 1.32
CA ASN A 93 3.02 -3.17 0.51
C ASN A 93 1.76 -3.94 0.10
N LEU A 94 1.77 -4.54 -1.09
CA LEU A 94 0.74 -5.49 -1.53
C LEU A 94 1.32 -6.89 -1.66
N ILE A 95 0.73 -7.85 -0.94
CA ILE A 95 1.20 -9.24 -0.93
C ILE A 95 0.02 -10.18 -1.15
N SER A 96 0.25 -11.20 -1.96
CA SER A 96 -0.73 -12.22 -2.28
C SER A 96 -1.18 -13.03 -1.07
N GLN A 97 -2.48 -13.34 -1.00
CA GLN A 97 -3.07 -14.11 0.09
C GLN A 97 -2.61 -15.58 0.13
N ILE A 98 -1.96 -16.06 -0.94
CA ILE A 98 -1.38 -17.41 -0.99
C ILE A 98 -0.22 -17.60 0.00
N HIS A 99 0.37 -16.49 0.47
CA HIS A 99 1.49 -16.53 1.38
C HIS A 99 0.97 -16.69 2.82
N GLU A 100 1.22 -17.87 3.39
CA GLU A 100 0.83 -18.21 4.77
C GLU A 100 1.61 -17.43 5.83
N ARG A 101 2.77 -16.88 5.44
CA ARG A 101 3.65 -16.12 6.33
C ARG A 101 3.71 -14.67 5.89
N LEU A 102 3.40 -13.79 6.82
CA LEU A 102 3.47 -12.35 6.64
C LEU A 102 4.92 -11.88 6.61
N PRO A 103 5.23 -10.81 5.87
CA PRO A 103 6.58 -10.24 5.80
C PRO A 103 7.00 -9.60 7.13
N PHE A 104 6.04 -9.31 8.00
CA PHE A 104 6.25 -8.72 9.32
C PHE A 104 6.17 -9.80 10.38
N ARG A 105 7.03 -9.71 11.40
CA ARG A 105 6.98 -10.58 12.58
C ARG A 105 6.23 -9.94 13.76
N GLY A 106 5.67 -8.74 13.56
CA GLY A 106 4.91 -8.02 14.59
C GLY A 106 3.54 -8.66 14.80
N GLU A 107 3.01 -8.48 16.01
CA GLU A 107 1.60 -8.77 16.28
C GLU A 107 0.72 -7.85 15.44
N ILE A 108 -0.40 -8.39 14.96
CA ILE A 108 -1.32 -7.70 14.07
C ILE A 108 -2.56 -7.34 14.84
N GLU A 109 -2.89 -6.06 14.85
CA GLU A 109 -4.18 -5.57 15.30
C GLU A 109 -5.07 -5.35 14.07
N ILE A 110 -6.17 -6.10 13.98
CA ILE A 110 -7.17 -5.91 12.93
C ILE A 110 -8.14 -4.85 13.44
N LEU A 111 -8.09 -3.66 12.83
CA LEU A 111 -9.07 -2.61 13.09
C LEU A 111 -10.33 -2.88 12.25
N ASP A 112 -11.42 -3.33 12.88
CA ASP A 112 -12.72 -3.46 12.23
C ASP A 112 -13.28 -2.06 11.92
N ALA A 113 -13.44 -1.73 10.63
CA ALA A 113 -14.23 -0.59 10.17
C ALA A 113 -15.21 -1.03 9.06
N PRO A 114 -16.43 -0.44 8.99
CA PRO A 114 -17.62 -1.09 8.46
C PRO A 114 -17.60 -1.29 6.93
N LEU A 115 -17.85 -2.54 6.51
CA LEU A 115 -18.39 -3.09 5.24
C LEU A 115 -18.06 -2.48 3.85
N LEU A 116 -17.23 -1.44 3.73
CA LEU A 116 -16.81 -0.90 2.42
C LEU A 116 -15.34 -1.16 2.07
N PHE A 117 -14.53 -1.60 3.02
CA PHE A 117 -13.11 -1.85 2.79
C PHE A 117 -12.69 -3.19 3.40
N ARG A 118 -12.47 -4.21 2.56
CA ARG A 118 -11.62 -5.35 2.94
C ARG A 118 -10.16 -4.93 2.74
N GLY A 119 -9.67 -4.12 3.65
CA GLY A 119 -8.26 -3.73 3.74
C GLY A 119 -7.97 -3.32 5.17
N SER A 120 -7.26 -4.18 5.89
CA SER A 120 -6.81 -3.89 7.26
C SER A 120 -5.69 -2.85 7.20
N ILE A 121 -5.87 -1.73 7.88
CA ILE A 121 -4.81 -0.75 8.12
C ILE A 121 -4.07 -1.20 9.39
N PHE A 122 -2.74 -1.29 9.34
CA PHE A 122 -1.89 -1.64 10.48
C PHE A 122 -1.24 -0.34 10.99
N ILE A 123 -1.25 -0.07 12.30
CA ILE A 123 -0.56 1.09 12.89
C ILE A 123 0.74 0.59 13.52
#